data_AF-A0A963EHW7-F1
#
_entry.id   AF-A0A963EHW7-F1
#
_cell.length_a   1.000
_cell.length_b   1.000
_cell.length_c   1.000
_cell.angle_alpha   90.00
_cell.angle_beta   90.00
_cell.angle_gamma   90.00
#
_symmetry.space_group_name_H-M   'P 1'
#
loop_
_entity.id
_entity.type
_entity.pdbx_description
1 polymer ?
#
loop_
_entity_poly.entity_id
_entity_poly.type
_entity_poly.pdbx_seq_one_letter_code
_entity_poly.pdbx_strand_id
1 'polypeptide(L)' 'MDNTAYIALSRQIALQNRMTVIAGNVANMASTGFKAEKLDFDTLLVDADRPGDVGFVQDRGLVRDLSPGELTTTGNPL' A
#
# COMPACT_ATOMS: atom_id res chain seq x y z
N MET A 1 -24.16 -5.49 16.47
CA MET A 1 -22.88 -6.25 16.46
C MET A 1 -22.38 -6.52 15.04
N ASP A 2 -23.12 -6.15 13.99
CA ASP A 2 -22.69 -6.35 12.60
C ASP A 2 -21.55 -5.40 12.17
N ASN A 3 -21.52 -4.17 12.71
CA ASN A 3 -20.54 -3.16 12.30
C ASN A 3 -19.09 -3.57 12.61
N THR A 4 -18.84 -4.25 13.72
CA THR A 4 -17.51 -4.74 14.11
C THR A 4 -16.96 -5.81 13.14
N ALA A 5 -17.83 -6.65 12.58
CA ALA A 5 -17.41 -7.63 11.58
C ALA A 5 -17.00 -6.95 10.26
N TYR A 6 -17.73 -5.91 9.82
CA TYR A 6 -17.36 -5.13 8.63
C TYR A 6 -16.07 -4.34 8.81
N ILE A 7 -15.81 -3.80 10.00
CA ILE A 7 -14.52 -3.14 10.32
C ILE A 7 -13.36 -4.15 10.27
N ALA A 8 -13.53 -5.32 10.90
CA ALA A 8 -12.49 -6.35 10.89
C ALA A 8 -12.22 -6.86 9.46
N LEU A 9 -13.27 -7.08 8.67
CA LEU A 9 -13.15 -7.50 7.28
C LEU A 9 -12.47 -6.46 6.39
N SER A 10 -12.84 -5.18 6.51
CA SER A 10 -12.19 -4.09 5.75
C SER A 10 -10.70 -3.98 6.08
N ARG A 11 -10.33 -4.15 7.36
CA ARG A 11 -8.92 -4.24 7.77
C ARG A 11 -8.20 -5.44 7.15
N GLN A 12 -8.84 -6.60 7.09
CA GLN A 12 -8.25 -7.80 6.49
C GLN A 12 -8.02 -7.63 4.99
N ILE A 13 -8.97 -7.04 4.27
CA ILE A 13 -8.84 -6.75 2.83
C ILE A 13 -7.71 -5.73 2.58
N ALA A 14 -7.63 -4.67 3.40
CA ALA A 14 -6.55 -3.69 3.32
C ALA A 14 -5.18 -4.34 3.53
N LEU A 15 -5.05 -5.23 4.52
CA LEU A 15 -3.81 -5.96 4.76
C LEU A 15 -3.43 -6.87 3.59
N GLN A 16 -4.41 -7.55 2.99
CA GLN A 16 -4.19 -8.39 1.82
C GLN A 16 -3.70 -7.58 0.62
N ASN A 17 -4.31 -6.42 0.34
CA ASN A 17 -3.86 -5.52 -0.73
C ASN A 17 -2.42 -5.04 -0.50
N ARG A 18 -2.08 -4.69 0.74
CA ARG A 18 -0.70 -4.31 1.11
C ARG A 18 0.29 -5.42 0.81
N MET A 19 -0.05 -6.66 1.14
CA MET A 19 0.81 -7.81 0.86
C MET A 19 1.01 -8.04 -0.64
N THR A 20 -0.05 -7.86 -1.44
CA THR A 20 0.03 -7.96 -2.91
C THR A 20 1.03 -6.95 -3.50
N VAL A 21 1.01 -5.71 -3.02
CA VAL A 21 1.94 -4.67 -3.51
C VAL A 21 3.37 -4.93 -3.07
N ILE A 22 3.58 -5.36 -1.82
CA ILE A 22 4.91 -5.77 -1.35
C ILE A 22 5.45 -6.91 -2.21
N ALA A 23 4.63 -7.93 -2.51
CA ALA A 23 5.02 -9.05 -3.36
C ALA A 23 5.41 -8.58 -4.77
N GLY A 24 4.66 -7.65 -5.36
CA GLY A 24 4.99 -7.06 -6.66
C GLY A 24 6.33 -6.32 -6.68
N ASN A 25 6.61 -5.54 -5.63
CA ASN A 25 7.89 -4.86 -5.47
C ASN A 25 9.06 -5.84 -5.30
N VAL A 26 8.86 -6.90 -4.51
CA VAL A 26 9.89 -7.94 -4.31
C VAL A 26 10.17 -8.68 -5.62
N ALA A 27 9.14 -9.04 -6.37
CA ALA A 27 9.28 -9.72 -7.66
C ALA A 27 10.05 -8.87 -8.69
N ASN A 28 9.92 -7.54 -8.63
CA ASN A 28 10.58 -6.62 -9.57
C ASN A 28 11.85 -5.96 -9.01
N MET A 29 12.37 -6.43 -7.87
CA MET A 29 13.52 -5.82 -7.21
C MET A 29 14.79 -5.79 -8.07
N ALA A 30 14.98 -6.77 -8.95
CA ALA A 30 16.13 -6.87 -9.86
C ALA A 30 15.89 -6.24 -11.25
N SER A 31 14.71 -5.66 -11.49
CA SER A 31 14.36 -5.09 -12.78
C SER A 31 14.99 -3.71 -12.96
N THR A 32 15.83 -3.54 -13.99
CA THR A 32 16.51 -2.27 -14.29
C THR A 32 15.50 -1.14 -14.47
N GLY A 33 15.66 -0.05 -13.72
CA GLY A 33 14.80 1.13 -13.81
C GLY A 33 13.40 0.96 -13.21
N PHE A 34 13.14 -0.14 -12.49
CA PHE A 34 11.88 -0.33 -11.76
C PHE A 34 11.71 0.73 -10.66
N LYS A 35 10.47 1.15 -10.45
CA LYS A 35 10.08 2.14 -9.46
C LYS A 35 9.03 1.52 -8.55
N ALA A 36 9.38 1.37 -7.28
CA ALA A 36 8.54 0.67 -6.31
C ALA A 36 7.21 1.40 -6.09
N GLU A 37 6.17 0.63 -5.82
CA GLU A 37 4.84 1.17 -5.51
C GLU A 37 4.58 1.11 -3.99
N LYS A 38 3.90 2.12 -3.46
CA LYS A 38 3.50 2.20 -2.06
C LYS A 38 1.99 2.42 -2.00
N LEU A 39 1.32 1.65 -1.14
CA LEU A 39 -0.08 1.94 -0.80
C LEU A 39 -0.13 3.19 0.08
N ASP A 40 -0.95 4.16 -0.32
CA ASP A 40 -1.36 5.26 0.54
C ASP A 40 -2.71 4.91 1.18
N PHE A 41 -2.65 4.48 2.44
CA PHE A 41 -3.85 4.21 3.22
C PHE A 41 -4.31 5.48 3.90
N ASP A 42 -5.57 5.86 3.72
CA ASP A 42 -6.21 6.79 4.63
C ASP A 42 -7.25 6.07 5.48
N THR A 43 -7.15 6.22 6.80
CA THR A 43 -8.22 5.81 7.70
C THR A 43 -9.33 6.82 7.56
N LEU A 44 -10.42 6.47 6.89
CA LEU A 44 -11.65 7.23 6.93
C LEU A 44 -12.21 7.11 8.36
N LEU A 45 -11.79 8.02 9.24
CA LEU A 45 -12.57 8.33 10.43
C LEU A 45 -13.86 8.96 9.91
N VAL A 46 -14.93 8.17 9.90
CA VAL A 46 -16.26 8.75 9.80
C VAL A 46 -16.46 9.50 11.11
N ASP A 47 -16.41 10.83 11.08
CA ASP A 47 -16.78 11.68 12.21
C ASP A 47 -18.17 11.25 12.70
N ALA A 48 -18.23 10.52 13.80
CA ALA A 48 -19.44 10.40 14.59
C ALA A 48 -19.39 11.54 15.60
N ASP A 49 -20.29 12.49 15.43
CA ASP A 49 -20.72 13.42 16.48
C ASP A 49 -21.26 12.71 17.77
N ARG A 50 -21.01 11.41 17.96
CA ARG A 50 -21.46 10.56 19.08
C ARG A 50 -20.45 9.48 19.44
N PRO A 51 -20.32 9.13 20.73
CA PRO A 51 -19.38 8.10 21.20
C PRO A 51 -19.74 6.74 20.60
N GLY A 52 -18.89 6.26 19.69
CA GLY A 52 -19.13 5.05 18.88
C GLY A 52 -18.45 5.08 17.52
N ASP A 53 -17.43 5.92 17.32
CA ASP A 53 -16.72 6.11 16.06
C ASP A 53 -16.20 4.81 15.48
N VAL A 54 -16.76 4.44 14.33
CA VAL A 54 -16.36 3.29 13.54
C VAL A 54 -15.48 3.77 12.40
N GLY A 55 -14.17 3.63 12.56
CA GLY A 55 -13.20 3.94 11.50
C GLY A 55 -13.18 2.86 10.42
N PHE A 56 -13.38 3.25 9.16
CA PHE A 56 -13.20 2.39 7.99
C PHE A 56 -11.83 2.66 7.37
N VAL A 57 -11.14 1.62 6.90
CA VAL A 57 -9.89 1.79 6.14
C VAL A 57 -10.26 1.87 4.66
N GLN A 58 -9.92 2.98 4.00
CA GLN A 58 -10.10 3.14 2.55
C GLN A 58 -8.74 3.27 1.88
N ASP A 59 -8.54 2.51 0.81
CA ASP A 59 -7.35 2.60 -0.03
C ASP A 59 -7.48 3.85 -0.92
N ARG A 60 -6.58 4.83 -0.76
CA ARG A 60 -6.61 6.09 -1.53
C ARG A 60 -5.91 5.93 -2.89
N GLY A 61 -5.06 4.91 -3.02
CA GLY A 61 -4.41 4.54 -4.29
C GLY A 61 -2.95 4.12 -4.15
N LEU A 62 -2.38 3.74 -5.30
CA LEU A 62 -0.97 3.37 -5.45
C LEU A 62 -0.14 4.61 -5.81
N VAL A 63 0.87 4.89 -5.00
CA VAL A 63 1.84 5.94 -5.26
C VAL A 63 3.17 5.30 -5.66
N ARG A 64 3.77 5.79 -6.74
CA ARG A 64 5.08 5.30 -7.18
C ARG A 64 6.21 6.09 -6.53
N ASP A 65 7.17 5.39 -5.96
CA ASP A 65 8.40 5.99 -5.46
C ASP A 65 9.31 6.32 -6.65
N LEU A 66 9.57 7.61 -6.84
CA LEU A 66 10.39 8.12 -7.94
C LEU A 66 11.87 8.22 -7.56
N SER A 67 12.26 7.86 -6.33
CA SER A 67 13.65 7.94 -5.87
C SER A 67 14.60 7.16 -6.80
N PRO A 68 15.82 7.66 -7.04
CA PRO A 68 16.85 6.90 -7.74
C PRO A 68 17.21 5.65 -6.93
N GLY A 69 17.29 4.50 -7.62
CA GLY A 69 17.78 3.25 -7.04
C GLY A 69 19.29 3.12 -7.13
N GLU A 70 19.85 2.05 -6.59
CA GLU A 70 21.27 1.76 -6.70
C GLU A 70 21.67 1.51 -8.17
N LEU A 71 22.81 2.08 -8.58
CA LEU A 71 23.36 1.93 -9.92
C LEU A 71 24.55 0.98 -9.86
N THR A 72 24.50 -0.11 -10.61
CA THR A 72 25.64 -1.01 -10.81
C THR A 72 26.26 -0.76 -12.18
N THR A 73 27.56 -0.47 -12.22
CA THR A 73 28.31 -0.31 -13.46
C THR A 73 28.42 -1.66 -14.17
N THR A 74 27.91 -1.74 -15.40
CA THR A 74 27.95 -2.96 -16.23
C THR A 74 29.27 -3.14 -17.00
N GLY A 75 30.13 -2.12 -17.03
CA GLY A 75 31.42 -2.15 -17.72
C GLY A 75 31.33 -2.15 -19.25
N ASN A 76 30.13 -1.97 -19.82
CA ASN A 76 29.92 -1.95 -21.26
C ASN A 76 30.34 -0.58 -21.84
N PRO A 77 31.28 -0.52 -22.81
CA PRO A 77 31.77 0.73 -23.39
C PRO A 77 30.79 1.44 -24.36
N LEU A 78 29.68 0.79 -24.74
CA LEU A 78 28.66 1.25 -25.72
C LEU A 78 29.17 1.49 -27.14
#